data_AF-A0A1G0ZFS0-F1
#
_entry.id   AF-A0A1G0ZFS0-F1
#
_cell.length_a   1.000
_cell.length_b   1.000
_cell.length_c   1.000
_cell.angle_alpha   90.00
_cell.angle_beta   90.00
_cell.angle_gamma   90.00
#
_symmetry.space_group_name_H-M   'P 1'
#
loop_
_entity.id
_entity.type
_entity.pdbx_description
1 polymer ?
#
loop_
_entity_poly.entity_id
_entity_poly.type
_entity_poly.pdbx_seq_one_letter_code
_entity_poly.pdbx_strand_id
1 'polypeptide(L)'
;MRKFKPCSVNLTEKKKGVPMGKNVLLILVGKRKTAAINVQKTLTGWGCLIKTRLGIHDGVLDSCSDKGLIFCELVGEKKKARELTRKLNLIKGVKAELVTLKLDD
;
A
#
# COMPACT_ATOMS: atom_id res chain seq x y z
N MET A 1 19.51 3.18 20.26
CA MET A 1 19.94 2.46 19.05
C MET A 1 19.02 1.26 18.83
N ARG A 2 17.99 1.38 17.96
CA ARG A 2 17.03 0.29 17.73
C ARG A 2 17.64 -0.71 16.75
N LYS A 3 18.04 -1.88 17.25
CA LYS A 3 18.54 -3.00 16.43
C LYS A 3 17.46 -3.37 15.41
N PHE A 4 17.71 -3.10 14.13
CA PHE A 4 16.93 -3.67 13.04
C PHE A 4 17.12 -5.18 13.09
N LYS A 5 16.08 -5.94 13.45
CA LYS A 5 16.07 -7.39 13.24
C LYS A 5 15.89 -7.63 11.74
N PRO A 6 16.85 -8.25 11.04
CA PRO A 6 16.60 -8.70 9.68
C PRO A 6 15.48 -9.74 9.72
N CYS A 7 14.51 -9.60 8.82
CA CYS A 7 13.46 -10.58 8.65
C CYS A 7 14.11 -11.86 8.10
N SER A 8 14.39 -12.82 8.97
CA SER A 8 14.90 -14.14 8.60
C SER A 8 13.80 -14.91 7.86
N VAL A 9 13.80 -14.78 6.54
CA VAL A 9 12.93 -15.56 5.67
C VAL A 9 13.58 -16.94 5.52
N ASN A 10 13.14 -17.90 6.32
CA ASN A 10 13.47 -19.30 6.10
C ASN A 10 12.77 -19.75 4.81
N LEU A 11 13.55 -19.84 3.74
CA LEU A 11 13.15 -20.42 2.45
C LEU A 11 13.25 -21.94 2.54
N THR A 12 12.31 -22.57 3.22
CA THR A 12 12.05 -24.00 3.10
C THR A 12 10.66 -24.22 2.50
N GLU A 13 10.69 -24.62 1.23
CA GLU A 13 9.78 -25.58 0.59
C GLU A 13 8.27 -25.28 0.62
N LYS A 14 7.79 -24.64 -0.46
CA LYS A 14 6.83 -25.21 -1.42
C LYS A 14 6.59 -24.15 -2.50
N LYS A 15 6.97 -24.45 -3.75
CA LYS A 15 6.59 -23.66 -4.94
C LYS A 15 5.07 -23.71 -5.12
N LYS A 16 4.32 -22.92 -4.34
CA LYS A 16 2.97 -22.49 -4.72
C LYS A 16 3.19 -21.32 -5.67
N GLY A 17 2.89 -21.54 -6.94
CA GLY A 17 3.14 -20.61 -8.04
C GLY A 17 2.88 -19.16 -7.64
N VAL A 18 3.86 -18.30 -7.92
CA VAL A 18 3.65 -16.86 -7.88
C VAL A 18 2.41 -16.61 -8.75
N PRO A 19 1.32 -16.01 -8.22
CA PRO A 19 0.18 -15.72 -9.06
C PRO A 19 0.68 -14.84 -10.21
N MET A 20 0.39 -15.22 -11.46
CA MET A 20 0.79 -14.51 -12.69
C MET A 20 0.20 -13.07 -12.81
N GLY A 21 -0.36 -12.54 -11.72
CA GLY A 21 -0.98 -11.24 -11.65
C GLY A 21 -0.29 -10.27 -10.69
N LYS A 22 -0.51 -8.98 -10.91
CA LYS A 22 0.00 -7.88 -10.08
C LYS A 22 -1.09 -7.39 -9.13
N ASN A 23 -0.71 -7.15 -7.87
CA ASN A 23 -1.59 -6.52 -6.90
C ASN A 23 -1.18 -5.06 -6.72
N VAL A 24 -2.13 -4.17 -6.96
CA VAL A 24 -1.97 -2.73 -6.84
C VAL A 24 -2.94 -2.23 -5.79
N LEU A 25 -2.44 -1.44 -4.85
CA LEU A 25 -3.24 -0.74 -3.86
C LEU A 25 -3.24 0.75 -4.19
N LEU A 26 -4.41 1.27 -4.50
CA LEU A 26 -4.67 2.68 -4.75
C LEU A 26 -5.22 3.31 -3.47
N ILE A 27 -4.66 4.44 -3.04
CA ILE A 27 -5.03 5.10 -1.79
C ILE A 27 -5.26 6.57 -2.06
N LEU A 28 -6.51 7.00 -2.00
CA LEU A 28 -6.89 8.41 -2.03
C LEU A 28 -6.91 8.96 -0.60
N VAL A 29 -6.16 10.03 -0.36
CA VAL A 29 -6.04 10.68 0.95
C VAL A 29 -6.59 12.10 0.82
N GLY A 30 -7.65 12.42 1.54
CA GLY A 30 -8.18 13.77 1.73
C GLY A 30 -7.74 14.39 3.06
N LYS A 31 -7.83 15.72 3.19
CA LYS A 31 -7.51 16.49 4.41
C LYS A 31 -6.11 16.15 4.94
N ARG A 32 -5.11 16.56 4.16
CA ARG A 32 -3.70 16.12 4.25
C ARG A 32 -3.09 16.07 5.65
N LYS A 33 -3.34 17.02 6.55
CA LYS A 33 -2.51 17.14 7.77
C LYS A 33 -2.62 15.93 8.72
N THR A 34 -3.83 15.49 9.05
CA THR A 34 -4.01 14.39 10.03
C THR A 34 -4.10 13.02 9.38
N ALA A 35 -4.77 12.91 8.23
CA ALA A 35 -4.92 11.65 7.51
C ALA A 35 -3.58 11.15 6.96
N ALA A 36 -2.73 12.04 6.41
CA ALA A 36 -1.46 11.63 5.81
C ALA A 36 -0.48 11.02 6.82
N ILE A 37 -0.42 11.54 8.05
CA ILE A 37 0.45 11.00 9.11
C ILE A 37 0.04 9.56 9.44
N ASN A 38 -1.26 9.30 9.59
CA ASN A 38 -1.76 7.97 9.92
C ASN A 38 -1.58 6.99 8.76
N VAL A 39 -1.76 7.44 7.52
CA VAL A 39 -1.49 6.65 6.31
C VAL A 39 0.00 6.32 6.23
N GLN A 40 0.89 7.29 6.43
CA GLN A 40 2.33 7.07 6.42
C GLN A 40 2.77 6.05 7.48
N LYS A 41 2.33 6.21 8.73
CA LYS A 41 2.60 5.25 9.81
C LYS A 41 2.14 3.84 9.44
N THR A 42 0.94 3.72 8.87
CA THR A 42 0.39 2.44 8.42
C THR A 42 1.27 1.85 7.32
N LEU A 43 1.58 2.59 6.26
CA LEU A 43 2.41 2.08 5.15
C LEU A 43 3.82 1.69 5.61
N THR A 44 4.44 2.45 6.53
CA THR A 44 5.74 2.11 7.12
C THR A 44 5.68 0.81 7.92
N GLY A 45 4.64 0.60 8.74
CA GLY A 45 4.44 -0.65 9.49
C GLY A 45 4.21 -1.87 8.60
N TRP A 46 3.78 -1.66 7.36
CA TRP A 46 3.53 -2.69 6.36
C TRP A 46 4.58 -2.73 5.25
N GLY A 47 5.75 -2.10 5.45
CA GLY A 47 6.77 -1.91 4.42
C GLY A 47 7.23 -3.21 3.74
N CYS A 48 7.29 -4.33 4.45
CA CYS A 48 7.66 -5.63 3.86
C CYS A 48 6.67 -6.15 2.81
N LEU A 49 5.43 -5.64 2.80
CA LEU A 49 4.39 -5.98 1.82
C LEU A 49 4.45 -5.08 0.58
N ILE A 50 5.14 -3.94 0.66
CA ILE A 50 5.12 -2.89 -0.36
C ILE A 50 6.41 -2.97 -1.16
N LYS A 51 6.30 -3.34 -2.43
CA LYS A 51 7.44 -3.38 -3.35
C LYS A 51 7.77 -2.00 -3.91
N THR A 52 6.74 -1.23 -4.24
CA THR A 52 6.86 0.11 -4.82
C THR A 52 5.80 1.00 -4.21
N ARG A 53 6.15 2.25 -3.91
CA ARG A 53 5.24 3.28 -3.39
C ARG A 53 5.48 4.59 -4.12
N LEU A 54 4.46 5.10 -4.81
CA LEU A 54 4.49 6.38 -5.52
C LEU A 54 3.44 7.29 -4.91
N GLY A 55 3.84 8.50 -4.52
CA GLY A 55 2.91 9.56 -4.12
C GLY A 55 2.70 10.49 -5.30
N ILE A 56 1.44 10.69 -5.69
CA ILE A 56 1.02 11.57 -6.77
C ILE A 56 0.20 12.70 -6.15
N HIS A 57 0.64 13.93 -6.40
CA HIS A 57 -0.07 15.12 -5.98
C HIS A 57 -0.31 15.99 -7.21
N ASP A 58 -1.57 16.14 -7.61
CA ASP A 58 -1.94 17.07 -8.68
C ASP A 58 -1.77 18.50 -8.17
N GLY A 59 -0.68 19.13 -8.58
CA GLY A 59 -0.37 20.55 -8.33
C GLY A 59 -0.84 21.45 -9.46
N VAL A 60 -1.97 21.16 -10.10
CA VAL A 60 -2.39 21.87 -11.32
C VAL A 60 -3.71 22.59 -11.06
N LEU A 61 -3.65 23.93 -11.13
CA LEU A 61 -4.72 24.95 -11.06
C LEU A 61 -5.21 25.34 -9.65
N ASP A 62 -4.56 26.38 -9.08
CA ASP A 62 -5.03 27.44 -8.14
C ASP A 62 -5.99 27.11 -6.99
N SER A 63 -6.32 25.85 -6.80
CA SER A 63 -7.13 25.32 -5.74
C SER A 63 -6.28 24.23 -5.12
N CYS A 64 -5.75 24.52 -3.95
CA CYS A 64 -5.03 23.57 -3.13
C CYS A 64 -5.97 22.39 -2.83
N SER A 65 -6.07 21.43 -3.74
CA SER A 65 -6.92 20.28 -3.54
C SER A 65 -6.28 19.53 -2.38
N ASP A 66 -7.01 19.42 -1.27
CA ASP A 66 -6.53 18.74 -0.06
C ASP A 66 -6.46 17.22 -0.24
N LYS A 67 -6.36 16.75 -1.49
CA LYS A 67 -6.39 15.37 -1.92
C LYS A 67 -5.03 14.97 -2.52
N GLY A 68 -4.62 13.74 -2.27
CA GLY A 68 -3.45 13.13 -2.86
C GLY A 68 -3.69 11.65 -3.12
N LEU A 69 -3.04 11.12 -4.14
CA LEU A 69 -3.12 9.71 -4.50
C LEU A 69 -1.81 9.02 -4.14
N ILE A 70 -1.89 7.83 -3.56
CA ILE A 70 -0.74 6.96 -3.34
C ILE A 70 -1.00 5.65 -4.07
N PHE A 71 -0.04 5.26 -4.90
CA PHE A 71 -0.02 4.00 -5.62
C PHE A 71 1.00 3.08 -4.97
N CYS A 72 0.60 1.86 -4.61
CA CYS A 72 1.49 0.85 -4.05
C CYS A 72 1.40 -0.46 -4.84
N GLU A 73 2.54 -0.98 -5.35
CA GLU A 73 2.63 -2.38 -5.78
C GLU A 73 2.84 -3.24 -4.53
N LEU A 74 1.98 -4.24 -4.33
CA LEU A 74 2.03 -5.15 -3.20
C LEU A 74 2.55 -6.53 -3.60
N VAL A 75 3.39 -7.10 -2.73
CA VAL A 75 3.93 -8.46 -2.84
C VAL A 75 3.52 -9.31 -1.64
N GLY A 76 3.61 -10.63 -1.77
CA GLY A 76 3.26 -11.55 -0.69
C GLY A 76 1.78 -11.96 -0.67
N GLU A 77 1.28 -12.30 0.52
CA GLU A 77 -0.02 -12.96 0.66
C GLU A 77 -1.21 -12.01 0.42
N LYS A 78 -2.17 -12.44 -0.42
CA LYS A 78 -3.41 -11.68 -0.68
C LYS A 78 -4.21 -11.35 0.58
N LYS A 79 -4.13 -12.20 1.62
CA LYS A 79 -4.78 -11.94 2.92
C LYS A 79 -4.22 -10.68 3.59
N LYS A 80 -2.90 -10.52 3.59
CA LYS A 80 -2.19 -9.36 4.14
C LYS A 80 -2.50 -8.08 3.35
N ALA A 81 -2.57 -8.16 2.02
CA ALA A 81 -2.98 -7.03 1.17
C ALA A 81 -4.42 -6.55 1.50
N ARG A 82 -5.37 -7.47 1.66
CA ARG A 82 -6.75 -7.14 2.08
C ARG A 82 -6.81 -6.55 3.48
N GLU A 83 -6.01 -7.07 4.41
CA GLU A 83 -5.96 -6.53 5.78
C GLU A 83 -5.41 -5.10 5.80
N LEU A 84 -4.31 -4.84 5.08
CA LEU A 84 -3.78 -3.48 4.90
C LEU A 84 -4.84 -2.54 4.30
N THR A 85 -5.55 -2.98 3.27
CA THR A 85 -6.62 -2.20 2.63
C THR A 85 -7.72 -1.84 3.63
N ARG A 86 -8.16 -2.80 4.46
CA ARG A 86 -9.16 -2.56 5.52
C ARG A 86 -8.65 -1.57 6.55
N LYS A 87 -7.41 -1.71 7.04
CA LYS A 87 -6.81 -0.80 8.03
C LYS A 87 -6.71 0.63 7.51
N LEU A 88 -6.36 0.82 6.24
CA LEU A 88 -6.32 2.15 5.62
C LEU A 88 -7.72 2.79 5.52
N ASN A 89 -8.75 2.01 5.19
CA ASN A 89 -10.13 2.49 5.11
C ASN A 89 -10.74 2.85 6.49
N LEU A 90 -10.13 2.44 7.60
CA LEU A 90 -10.53 2.90 8.94
C LEU A 90 -10.04 4.33 9.25
N ILE A 91 -9.10 4.86 8.48
CA ILE A 91 -8.59 6.21 8.67
C ILE A 91 -9.57 7.20 8.04
N LYS A 92 -10.13 8.11 8.85
CA LYS A 92 -11.05 9.15 8.38
C LYS A 92 -10.40 10.00 7.28
N GLY A 93 -11.10 10.16 6.17
CA GLY A 93 -10.60 10.91 5.01
C GLY A 93 -9.74 10.09 4.05
N VAL A 94 -9.66 8.77 4.21
CA VAL A 94 -8.92 7.88 3.32
C VAL A 94 -9.87 6.91 2.63
N LYS A 95 -9.62 6.66 1.35
CA LYS A 95 -10.23 5.57 0.59
C LYS A 95 -9.11 4.73 -0.01
N ALA A 96 -9.12 3.43 0.22
CA ALA A 96 -8.15 2.49 -0.30
C ALA A 96 -8.84 1.36 -1.08
N GLU A 97 -8.31 1.04 -2.26
CA GLU A 97 -8.84 0.04 -3.16
C GLU A 97 -7.74 -0.89 -3.68
N LEU A 98 -7.96 -2.20 -3.55
CA LEU A 98 -7.03 -3.23 -3.97
C LEU A 98 -7.48 -3.82 -5.31
N VAL A 99 -6.64 -3.64 -6.33
CA VAL A 99 -6.85 -4.16 -7.68
C VAL A 99 -5.88 -5.32 -7.91
N THR A 100 -6.38 -6.42 -8.47
CA THR A 100 -5.54 -7.53 -8.95
C THR A 100 -5.66 -7.58 -10.47
N LEU A 101 -4.55 -7.36 -11.17
CA LEU A 101 -4.48 -7.47 -12.63
C LEU A 101 -3.88 -8.82 -13.02
N LYS A 102 -4.43 -9.43 -14.07
CA LYS A 102 -3.91 -10.64 -14.72
C LYS A 102 -4.06 -10.44 -16.23
N LEU A 103 -3.18 -11.04 -17.01
CA LEU A 103 -3.38 -11.19 -18.44
C LEU A 103 -4.17 -12.48 -18.66
N ASP A 104 -5.11 -12.46 -19.59
CA ASP A 104 -5.74 -13.66 -20.11
C ASP A 104 -4.77 -14.23 -21.17
N ASP A 105 -4.49 -15.53 -21.10
CA ASP A 105 -3.61 -16.23 -22.04
C ASP A 105 -4.29 -16.45 -23.40
#